data_AF-A0A9J6EXC7-F1
#
_entry.id   AF-A0A9J6EXC7-F1
#
_cell.length_a   1.000
_cell.length_b   1.000
_cell.length_c   1.000
_cell.angle_alpha   90.00
_cell.angle_beta   90.00
_cell.angle_gamma   90.00
#
_symmetry.space_group_name_H-M   'P 1'
#
loop_
_entity.id
_entity.type
_entity.pdbx_description
1 polymer ?
#
loop_
_entity_poly.entity_id
_entity_poly.type
_entity_poly.pdbx_seq_one_letter_code
_entity_poly.pdbx_strand_id
1 'polypeptide(L)'
;MDKHLLHLWDTHRGLLRRLKRQKHNRRLRLRIVTVTREAEEYATELSRRNWDQKCNELQGTLGFKRTWVLLWALIDPTTTKTKSCKTTQNIAHRFEGTDWELLEHIKQRYIDDKTNTDCSRAYTGEANPALDEPITTEEVQHAMLSDKEHYTRKGWYQQRYDTEPR
;
A
#
# COMPACT_ATOMS: atom_id res chain seq x y z
N MET A 1 -3.50 20.40 12.03
CA MET A 1 -3.92 20.02 13.38
C MET A 1 -5.31 20.58 13.60
N ASP A 2 -6.26 19.75 14.07
CA ASP A 2 -7.62 20.21 14.33
C ASP A 2 -7.66 21.18 15.52
N LYS A 3 -8.36 22.31 15.35
CA LYS A 3 -8.39 23.41 16.33
C LYS A 3 -9.19 23.03 17.58
N HIS A 4 -10.22 22.20 17.42
CA HIS A 4 -11.10 21.79 18.51
C HIS A 4 -10.39 20.83 19.47
N LEU A 5 -9.73 19.79 18.94
CA LEU A 5 -8.90 18.88 19.75
C LEU A 5 -7.76 19.60 20.47
N LEU A 6 -7.15 20.60 19.84
CA LEU A 6 -6.10 21.39 20.46
C LEU A 6 -6.64 22.18 21.66
N HIS A 7 -7.84 22.74 21.54
CA HIS A 7 -8.52 23.41 22.64
C HIS A 7 -8.86 22.45 23.80
N LEU A 8 -9.40 21.27 23.50
CA LEU A 8 -9.68 20.24 24.52
C LEU A 8 -8.40 19.76 25.22
N TRP A 9 -7.30 19.66 24.49
CA TRP A 9 -6.01 19.32 25.07
C TRP A 9 -5.48 20.40 26.02
N ASP A 10 -5.54 21.66 25.63
CA ASP A 10 -5.09 22.78 26.46
C ASP A 10 -5.94 22.94 27.73
N THR A 11 -7.25 22.77 27.61
CA THR A 11 -8.17 22.77 28.76
C THR A 11 -7.87 21.61 29.71
N HIS A 12 -7.70 20.38 29.19
CA HIS A 12 -7.31 19.21 29.98
C HIS A 12 -5.98 19.43 30.72
N ARG A 13 -4.96 19.96 30.03
CA ARG A 13 -3.65 20.28 30.62
C ARG A 13 -3.74 21.37 31.69
N GLY A 14 -4.61 22.35 31.51
CA GLY A 14 -4.94 23.37 32.52
C GLY A 14 -5.56 22.76 33.77
N LEU A 15 -6.51 21.84 33.62
CA LEU A 15 -7.17 21.15 34.72
C LEU A 15 -6.19 20.24 35.49
N LEU A 16 -5.32 19.51 34.80
CA LEU A 16 -4.28 18.68 35.45
C LEU A 16 -3.32 19.51 36.31
N ARG A 17 -2.89 20.69 35.83
CA ARG A 17 -2.04 21.61 36.62
C ARG A 17 -2.75 22.05 37.91
N ARG A 18 -4.05 22.32 37.85
CA ARG A 18 -4.87 22.71 39.02
C ARG A 18 -5.08 21.51 39.97
N LEU A 19 -5.36 20.32 39.43
CA LEU A 19 -5.53 19.09 40.22
C LEU A 19 -4.26 18.73 41.00
N LYS A 20 -3.07 18.93 40.43
CA LYS A 20 -1.79 18.73 41.15
C LYS A 20 -1.71 19.53 42.46
N ARG A 21 -2.29 20.75 42.48
CA ARG A 21 -2.36 21.61 43.67
C ARG A 21 -3.54 21.29 44.58
N GLN A 22 -4.61 20.70 44.05
CA GLN A 22 -5.88 20.42 44.75
C GLN A 22 -6.32 18.96 44.58
N LYS A 23 -5.53 18.01 45.09
CA LYS A 23 -5.71 16.56 44.83
C LYS A 23 -7.06 15.98 45.25
N HIS A 24 -7.68 16.53 46.30
CA HIS A 24 -8.94 16.06 46.85
C HIS A 24 -10.18 16.70 46.20
N ASN A 25 -10.00 17.61 45.23
CA ASN A 25 -11.12 18.30 44.59
C ASN A 25 -11.84 17.37 43.60
N ARG A 26 -12.97 16.80 44.04
CA ARG A 26 -13.82 15.90 43.24
C ARG A 26 -14.37 16.58 41.97
N ARG A 27 -14.69 17.87 42.03
CA ARG A 27 -15.22 18.62 40.86
C ARG A 27 -14.19 18.71 39.74
N LEU A 28 -12.93 18.95 40.06
CA LEU A 28 -11.84 18.98 39.06
C LEU A 28 -11.63 17.61 38.42
N ARG A 29 -11.67 16.53 39.22
CA ARG A 29 -11.56 15.15 38.69
C ARG A 29 -12.70 14.82 37.74
N LEU A 30 -13.93 15.16 38.12
CA LEU A 30 -15.10 14.96 37.25
C LEU A 30 -14.97 15.75 35.95
N ARG A 31 -14.55 17.02 36.02
CA ARG A 31 -14.39 17.85 34.81
C ARG A 31 -13.30 17.31 33.87
N ILE A 32 -12.21 16.78 34.42
CA ILE A 32 -11.17 16.11 33.61
C ILE A 32 -11.78 14.94 32.87
N VAL A 33 -12.50 14.05 33.56
CA VAL A 33 -13.17 12.91 32.93
C VAL A 33 -14.13 13.37 31.82
N THR A 34 -14.91 14.43 32.06
CA THR A 34 -15.79 15.00 31.03
C THR A 34 -15.02 15.46 29.78
N VAL A 35 -13.95 16.25 29.96
CA VAL A 35 -13.15 16.77 28.83
C VAL A 35 -12.43 15.64 28.10
N THR A 36 -11.91 14.65 28.82
CA THR A 36 -11.29 13.47 28.21
C THR A 36 -12.30 12.69 27.38
N ARG A 37 -13.50 12.46 27.90
CA ARG A 37 -14.58 11.79 27.18
C ARG A 37 -15.01 12.57 25.94
N GLU A 38 -15.16 13.87 26.05
CA GLU A 38 -15.50 14.75 24.92
C GLU A 38 -14.41 14.70 23.82
N ALA A 39 -13.14 14.68 24.22
CA ALA A 39 -12.03 14.55 23.28
C ALA A 39 -12.01 13.18 22.59
N GLU A 40 -12.30 12.10 23.32
CA GLU A 40 -12.42 10.74 22.76
C GLU A 40 -13.59 10.65 21.78
N GLU A 41 -14.79 11.10 22.18
CA GLU A 41 -15.98 11.11 21.32
C GLU A 41 -15.70 11.89 20.03
N TYR A 42 -15.17 13.11 20.14
CA TYR A 42 -14.83 13.92 18.97
C TYR A 42 -13.73 13.29 18.11
N ALA A 43 -12.67 12.72 18.70
CA ALA A 43 -11.61 12.05 17.95
C ALA A 43 -12.13 10.83 17.18
N THR A 44 -13.04 10.06 17.77
CA THR A 44 -13.67 8.92 17.09
C THR A 44 -14.55 9.38 15.93
N GLU A 45 -15.35 10.43 16.12
CA GLU A 45 -16.18 10.99 15.06
C GLU A 45 -15.35 11.58 13.93
N LEU A 46 -14.30 12.35 14.25
CA LEU A 46 -13.37 12.90 13.28
C LEU A 46 -12.67 11.79 12.48
N SER A 47 -12.27 10.71 13.15
CA SER A 47 -11.65 9.55 12.48
C SER A 47 -12.61 8.89 11.49
N ARG A 48 -13.89 8.73 11.87
CA ARG A 48 -14.93 8.22 10.98
C ARG A 48 -15.13 9.14 9.77
N ARG A 49 -15.31 10.43 9.99
CA ARG A 49 -15.48 11.42 8.91
C ARG A 49 -14.29 11.45 7.95
N ASN A 50 -13.07 11.44 8.49
CA ASN A 50 -11.85 11.38 7.70
C ASN A 50 -11.80 10.09 6.86
N TRP A 51 -12.22 8.96 7.44
CA TRP A 51 -12.29 7.69 6.74
C TRP A 51 -13.35 7.70 5.63
N ASP A 52 -14.54 8.20 5.90
CA ASP A 52 -15.61 8.31 4.91
C ASP A 52 -15.21 9.23 3.75
N GLN A 53 -14.62 10.38 4.07
CA GLN A 53 -14.03 11.26 3.07
C GLN A 53 -12.97 10.51 2.25
N LYS A 54 -12.13 9.71 2.91
CA LYS A 54 -11.10 8.95 2.20
C LYS A 54 -11.70 7.91 1.27
N CYS A 55 -12.73 7.19 1.70
CA CYS A 55 -13.48 6.25 0.87
C CYS A 55 -14.11 6.95 -0.34
N ASN A 56 -14.69 8.14 -0.15
CA ASN A 56 -15.26 8.93 -1.24
C ASN A 56 -14.18 9.39 -2.25
N GLU A 57 -12.99 9.79 -1.78
CA GLU A 57 -11.85 10.09 -2.66
C GLU A 57 -11.35 8.86 -3.45
N LEU A 58 -11.49 7.67 -2.87
CA LEU A 58 -11.10 6.41 -3.51
C LEU A 58 -12.13 5.93 -4.54
N GLN A 59 -13.38 6.38 -4.42
CA GLN A 59 -14.44 6.06 -5.37
C GLN A 59 -14.13 6.69 -6.74
N GLY A 60 -13.96 5.84 -7.77
CA GLY A 60 -13.52 6.27 -9.11
C GLY A 60 -12.00 6.29 -9.30
N THR A 61 -11.20 6.07 -8.25
CA THR A 61 -9.73 5.96 -8.33
C THR A 61 -9.20 4.55 -8.03
N LEU A 62 -10.08 3.54 -8.09
CA LEU A 62 -9.75 2.12 -7.86
C LEU A 62 -8.74 1.54 -8.87
N GLY A 63 -8.55 2.18 -10.03
CA GLY A 63 -7.52 1.80 -11.01
C GLY A 63 -6.11 2.29 -10.67
N PHE A 64 -5.94 3.22 -9.71
CA PHE A 64 -4.65 3.84 -9.47
C PHE A 64 -3.80 3.05 -8.46
N LYS A 65 -2.50 2.97 -8.75
CA LYS A 65 -1.49 2.34 -7.88
C LYS A 65 -1.55 2.80 -6.43
N ARG A 66 -1.83 4.09 -6.19
CA ARG A 66 -1.90 4.68 -4.84
C ARG A 66 -3.03 4.09 -4.00
N THR A 67 -4.18 3.86 -4.61
CA THR A 67 -5.36 3.22 -3.99
C THR A 67 -5.05 1.78 -3.62
N TRP A 68 -4.44 1.03 -4.55
CA TRP A 68 -4.01 -0.34 -4.29
C TRP A 68 -3.00 -0.45 -3.16
N VAL A 69 -1.99 0.43 -3.11
CA VAL A 69 -1.03 0.46 -1.99
C VAL A 69 -1.73 0.70 -0.65
N LEU A 70 -2.75 1.57 -0.61
CA LEU A 70 -3.54 1.81 0.59
C LEU A 70 -4.36 0.57 0.99
N LEU A 71 -5.04 -0.07 0.03
CA LEU A 71 -5.83 -1.29 0.28
C LEU A 71 -4.95 -2.42 0.79
N TRP A 72 -3.78 -2.62 0.18
CA TRP A 72 -2.80 -3.60 0.64
C TRP A 72 -2.32 -3.30 2.06
N ALA A 73 -2.07 -2.03 2.40
CA ALA A 73 -1.66 -1.64 3.75
C ALA A 73 -2.75 -1.86 4.82
N LEU A 74 -4.03 -1.90 4.42
CA LEU A 74 -5.14 -2.23 5.33
C LEU A 74 -5.30 -3.73 5.55
N ILE A 75 -5.04 -4.54 4.53
CA ILE A 75 -5.11 -6.01 4.61
C ILE A 75 -3.92 -6.53 5.40
N ASP A 76 -2.71 -6.06 5.06
CA ASP A 76 -1.49 -6.44 5.75
C ASP A 76 -0.52 -5.24 5.84
N PRO A 77 -0.42 -4.60 7.01
CA PRO A 77 0.49 -3.49 7.22
C PRO A 77 1.96 -3.92 7.26
N THR A 78 2.26 -5.23 7.30
CA THR A 78 3.63 -5.75 7.44
C THR A 78 4.32 -5.98 6.10
N THR A 79 3.56 -6.25 5.03
CA THR A 79 4.08 -6.49 3.67
C THR A 79 4.11 -5.24 2.79
N THR A 80 3.78 -4.07 3.34
CA THR A 80 3.84 -2.82 2.59
C THR A 80 5.28 -2.53 2.13
N LYS A 81 5.47 -2.08 0.88
CA LYS A 81 6.79 -1.73 0.30
C LYS A 81 7.68 -0.92 1.24
N THR A 82 7.12 0.03 1.97
CA THR A 82 7.85 0.87 2.95
C THR A 82 8.41 0.05 4.12
N LYS A 83 7.66 -0.94 4.62
CA LYS A 83 8.13 -1.85 5.68
C LYS A 83 9.20 -2.78 5.14
N SER A 84 9.01 -3.37 3.97
CA SER A 84 10.04 -4.17 3.31
C SER A 84 11.34 -3.39 3.12
N CYS A 85 11.25 -2.14 2.64
CA CYS A 85 12.40 -1.25 2.52
C CYS A 85 13.11 -0.99 3.85
N LYS A 86 12.37 -0.70 4.93
CA LYS A 86 12.93 -0.55 6.28
C LYS A 86 13.56 -1.83 6.79
N THR A 87 12.96 -2.98 6.51
CA THR A 87 13.51 -4.29 6.89
C THR A 87 14.82 -4.54 6.13
N THR A 88 14.86 -4.31 4.82
CA THR A 88 16.09 -4.40 4.00
C THR A 88 17.17 -3.44 4.50
N GLN A 89 16.80 -2.19 4.80
CA GLN A 89 17.74 -1.20 5.34
C GLN A 89 18.25 -1.60 6.72
N ASN A 90 17.39 -2.14 7.60
CA ASN A 90 17.82 -2.66 8.90
C ASN A 90 18.74 -3.87 8.76
N ILE A 91 18.48 -4.76 7.80
CA ILE A 91 19.35 -5.90 7.51
C ILE A 91 20.71 -5.39 7.03
N ALA A 92 20.75 -4.42 6.12
CA ALA A 92 21.99 -3.81 5.65
C ALA A 92 22.77 -3.14 6.80
N HIS A 93 22.11 -2.36 7.66
CA HIS A 93 22.77 -1.69 8.79
C HIS A 93 23.22 -2.64 9.91
N ARG A 94 22.53 -3.77 10.10
CA ARG A 94 22.89 -4.77 11.11
C ARG A 94 23.95 -5.75 10.63
N PHE A 95 24.24 -5.75 9.33
CA PHE A 95 25.28 -6.60 8.78
C PHE A 95 26.64 -6.02 9.15
N GLU A 96 27.42 -6.76 9.92
CA GLU A 96 28.79 -6.40 10.25
C GLU A 96 29.67 -6.83 9.06
N GLY A 97 29.96 -5.90 8.14
CA GLY A 97 30.76 -6.17 6.95
C GLY A 97 30.60 -5.11 5.85
N THR A 98 31.13 -5.41 4.67
CA THR A 98 31.00 -4.57 3.47
C THR A 98 29.75 -4.96 2.68
N ASP A 99 29.12 -4.01 1.98
CA ASP A 99 27.92 -4.27 1.15
C ASP A 99 28.08 -5.46 0.18
N TRP A 100 29.30 -5.69 -0.32
CA TRP A 100 29.62 -6.81 -1.20
C TRP A 100 29.52 -8.17 -0.52
N GLU A 101 29.95 -8.27 0.75
CA GLU A 101 29.88 -9.50 1.55
C GLU A 101 28.44 -9.85 1.90
N LEU A 102 27.60 -8.83 2.17
CA LEU A 102 26.17 -9.01 2.35
C LEU A 102 25.52 -9.58 1.09
N LEU A 103 25.82 -9.01 -0.08
CA LEU A 103 25.29 -9.49 -1.36
C LEU A 103 25.72 -10.93 -1.65
N GLU A 104 26.98 -11.27 -1.36
CA GLU A 104 27.49 -12.62 -1.52
C GLU A 104 26.79 -13.61 -0.57
N HIS A 105 26.55 -13.24 0.69
CA HIS A 105 25.75 -14.04 1.62
C HIS A 105 24.29 -14.23 1.17
N ILE A 106 23.66 -13.18 0.61
CA ILE A 106 22.30 -13.29 0.06
C ILE A 106 22.28 -14.22 -1.15
N LYS A 107 23.25 -14.06 -2.05
CA LYS A 107 23.42 -14.91 -3.23
C LYS A 107 23.59 -16.37 -2.82
N GLN A 108 24.50 -16.66 -1.89
CA GLN A 108 24.73 -18.02 -1.38
C GLN A 108 23.50 -18.62 -0.70
N ARG A 109 22.75 -17.82 0.07
CA ARG A 109 21.60 -18.32 0.84
C ARG A 109 20.35 -18.61 0.01
N TYR A 110 20.08 -17.81 -1.03
CA TYR A 110 18.81 -17.86 -1.75
C TYR A 110 18.94 -18.28 -3.21
N ILE A 111 20.10 -18.08 -3.83
CA ILE A 111 20.32 -18.35 -5.25
C ILE A 111 21.04 -19.68 -5.45
N ASP A 112 21.77 -20.18 -4.44
CA ASP A 112 22.62 -21.37 -4.49
C ASP A 112 23.57 -21.33 -5.72
N ASP A 113 24.88 -21.12 -5.51
CA ASP A 113 25.89 -21.17 -6.60
C ASP A 113 26.07 -22.60 -7.18
N LYS A 114 25.22 -23.53 -6.78
CA LYS A 114 25.07 -24.84 -7.42
C LYS A 114 24.44 -24.63 -8.78
N THR A 115 25.28 -24.34 -9.76
CA THR A 115 25.04 -24.57 -11.20
C THR A 115 24.83 -26.06 -11.52
N ASN A 116 24.24 -26.83 -10.61
CA ASN A 116 24.06 -28.26 -10.70
C ASN A 116 22.67 -28.66 -10.20
N THR A 117 21.67 -27.80 -10.45
CA THR A 117 20.38 -28.40 -10.81
C THR A 117 20.58 -28.85 -12.23
N ASP A 118 20.78 -30.14 -12.38
CA ASP A 118 20.93 -30.80 -13.66
C ASP A 118 19.72 -30.42 -14.55
N CYS A 119 19.91 -29.44 -15.44
CA CYS A 119 18.94 -29.12 -16.47
C CYS A 119 18.79 -30.28 -17.47
N SER A 120 19.50 -31.40 -17.28
CA SER A 120 19.28 -32.64 -18.03
C SER A 120 17.93 -33.30 -17.75
N ARG A 121 17.13 -32.79 -16.78
CA ARG A 121 15.79 -33.31 -16.57
C ARG A 121 14.96 -33.04 -17.83
N ALA A 122 15.00 -34.03 -18.72
CA ALA A 122 14.30 -34.01 -19.98
C ALA A 122 12.84 -33.67 -19.69
N TYR A 123 12.29 -32.75 -20.47
CA TYR A 123 10.88 -32.37 -20.37
C TYR A 123 10.02 -33.65 -20.35
N THR A 124 9.41 -33.94 -19.20
CA THR A 124 8.57 -35.13 -19.00
C THR A 124 7.11 -34.88 -19.36
N GLY A 125 6.78 -33.70 -19.86
CA GLY A 125 5.43 -33.37 -20.33
C GLY A 125 5.17 -33.96 -21.71
N GLU A 126 3.89 -34.05 -22.07
CA GLU A 126 3.51 -34.35 -23.45
C GLU A 126 3.96 -33.22 -24.36
N ALA A 127 4.44 -33.58 -25.56
CA ALA A 127 4.74 -32.60 -26.60
C ALA A 127 3.44 -31.86 -26.97
N ASN A 128 3.48 -30.54 -27.04
CA ASN A 128 2.33 -29.73 -27.42
C ASN A 128 2.56 -29.09 -28.80
N PRO A 129 2.39 -29.87 -29.88
CA PRO A 129 2.69 -29.40 -31.22
C PRO A 129 1.87 -28.16 -31.60
N ALA A 130 0.67 -27.98 -31.05
CA ALA A 130 -0.17 -26.83 -31.33
C ALA A 130 0.39 -25.49 -30.80
N LEU A 131 1.21 -25.52 -29.74
CA LEU A 131 1.88 -24.32 -29.20
C LEU A 131 3.31 -24.17 -29.70
N ASP A 132 3.92 -25.27 -30.17
CA ASP A 132 5.27 -25.29 -30.71
C ASP A 132 5.31 -24.94 -32.21
N GLU A 133 4.15 -24.87 -32.88
CA GLU A 133 4.03 -24.38 -34.24
C GLU A 133 4.39 -22.88 -34.35
N PRO A 134 5.06 -22.47 -35.43
CA PRO A 134 5.41 -21.07 -35.64
C PRO A 134 4.13 -20.22 -35.77
N ILE A 135 4.07 -19.14 -35.00
CA ILE A 135 2.94 -18.20 -35.01
C ILE A 135 2.68 -17.73 -36.44
N THR A 136 1.44 -17.89 -36.91
CA THR A 136 1.06 -17.51 -38.26
C THR A 136 0.62 -16.04 -38.32
N THR A 137 0.75 -15.42 -39.49
CA THR A 137 0.33 -14.03 -39.69
C THR A 137 -1.18 -13.84 -39.52
N GLU A 138 -1.97 -14.88 -39.79
CA GLU A 138 -3.42 -14.86 -39.67
C GLU A 138 -3.87 -14.83 -38.21
N GLU A 139 -3.22 -15.60 -37.33
CA GLU A 139 -3.45 -15.56 -35.88
C GLU A 139 -3.14 -14.18 -35.29
N VAL A 140 -2.04 -13.57 -35.73
CA VAL A 140 -1.66 -12.21 -35.29
C VAL A 140 -2.72 -11.19 -35.73
N GLN A 141 -3.21 -11.28 -36.97
CA GLN A 141 -4.27 -10.40 -37.46
C GLN A 141 -5.58 -10.60 -36.71
N HIS A 142 -5.96 -11.85 -36.42
CA HIS A 142 -7.15 -12.17 -35.63
C HIS A 142 -7.04 -11.65 -34.19
N ALA A 143 -5.86 -11.78 -33.56
CA ALA A 143 -5.59 -11.22 -32.25
C ALA A 143 -5.73 -9.69 -32.25
N MET A 144 -5.17 -9.00 -33.24
CA MET A 144 -5.32 -7.53 -33.38
C MET A 144 -6.78 -7.10 -33.56
N LEU A 145 -7.57 -7.85 -34.34
CA LEU A 145 -8.99 -7.56 -34.55
C LEU A 145 -9.81 -7.77 -33.28
N SER A 146 -9.58 -8.88 -32.56
CA SER A 146 -10.26 -9.16 -31.29
C SER A 146 -9.95 -8.12 -30.20
N ASP A 147 -8.72 -7.63 -30.16
CA ASP A 147 -8.32 -6.56 -29.25
C ASP A 147 -9.02 -5.23 -29.62
N LYS A 148 -9.12 -4.93 -30.93
CA LYS A 148 -9.84 -3.75 -31.45
C LYS A 148 -11.32 -3.78 -31.07
N GLU A 149 -11.99 -4.93 -31.16
CA GLU A 149 -13.39 -5.10 -30.72
C GLU A 149 -13.56 -4.90 -29.21
N HIS A 150 -12.61 -5.40 -28.42
CA HIS A 150 -12.61 -5.21 -26.98
C HIS A 150 -12.43 -3.72 -26.60
N TYR A 151 -11.59 -2.97 -27.32
CA TYR A 151 -11.40 -1.53 -27.12
C TYR A 151 -12.58 -0.66 -27.59
N THR A 152 -13.24 -1.01 -28.70
CA THR A 152 -14.45 -0.29 -29.16
C THR A 152 -15.62 -0.53 -28.21
N ARG A 153 -15.79 -1.76 -27.71
CA ARG A 153 -16.82 -2.10 -26.72
C ARG A 153 -16.59 -1.42 -25.36
N LYS A 154 -15.33 -1.07 -25.03
CA LYS A 154 -14.97 -0.30 -23.83
C LYS A 154 -14.86 1.22 -24.06
N GLY A 155 -15.14 1.74 -25.26
CA GLY A 155 -15.25 3.18 -25.52
C GLY A 155 -13.95 3.98 -25.55
N TRP A 156 -12.78 3.34 -25.69
CA TRP A 156 -11.47 4.02 -25.54
C TRP A 156 -10.94 4.72 -26.81
N TYR A 157 -11.58 4.54 -27.97
CA TYR A 157 -11.08 5.06 -29.24
C TYR A 157 -11.48 6.50 -29.58
N GLN A 158 -12.44 7.10 -28.87
CA GLN A 158 -12.93 8.44 -29.23
C GLN A 158 -12.01 9.59 -28.79
N GLN A 159 -10.97 9.34 -27.99
CA GLN A 159 -10.25 10.42 -27.29
C GLN A 159 -8.80 10.64 -27.72
N ARG A 160 -8.25 9.85 -28.65
CA ARG A 160 -6.82 9.97 -29.06
C ARG A 160 -6.56 10.66 -30.40
N TYR A 161 -7.55 10.93 -31.23
CA TYR A 161 -7.34 11.58 -32.54
C TYR A 161 -7.75 13.05 -32.60
N ASP A 162 -8.23 13.64 -31.51
CA ASP A 162 -8.62 15.07 -31.45
C ASP A 162 -7.48 16.01 -30.99
N THR A 163 -6.28 15.49 -30.75
CA THR A 163 -5.13 16.28 -30.26
C THR A 163 -3.92 16.22 -31.19
N GLU A 164 -4.11 16.60 -32.46
CA GLU A 164 -3.01 17.10 -33.28
C GLU A 164 -3.44 18.43 -33.94
N PRO A 165 -3.00 19.59 -33.44
CA PRO A 165 -3.22 20.86 -34.12
C PRO A 165 -2.31 20.96 -35.35
N ARG A 166 -2.91 21.37 -36.48
CA ARG A 166 -2.22 21.87 -37.69
C ARG A 166 -1.44 23.14 -37.43
#